data_AF-A0A2X0MB57-F1
#
_entry.id   AF-A0A2X0MB57-F1
#
_cell.length_a   1.000
_cell.length_b   1.000
_cell.length_c   1.000
_cell.angle_alpha   90.00
_cell.angle_beta   90.00
_cell.angle_gamma   90.00
#
_symmetry.space_group_name_H-M   'P 1'
#
loop_
_entity.id
_entity.type
_entity.pdbx_description
1 polymer ?
#
loop_
_entity_poly.entity_id
_entity_poly.type
_entity_poly.pdbx_seq_one_letter_code
_entity_poly.pdbx_strand_id
1 'polypeptide(L)'
;MAPAQLELFKFGLYVFIPIAAMLHYGDPDWYEQYVGPLRSNYRKDDLPQIAPAQTPSELKDQLAKMREERLKKRDERNTSTTTTAPTIANSQSPRV
;
A
#
# COMPACT_ATOMS: atom_id res chain seq x y z
N MET A 1 -54.24 1.94 18.44
CA MET A 1 -54.08 1.86 16.97
C MET A 1 -52.78 2.57 16.58
N ALA A 2 -51.62 1.93 16.72
CA ALA A 2 -50.30 2.52 16.45
C ALA A 2 -49.18 1.54 16.02
N PRO A 3 -49.24 0.20 16.25
CA PRO A 3 -48.10 -0.66 15.94
C PRO A 3 -47.87 -0.85 14.43
N ALA A 4 -48.94 -1.03 13.64
CA ALA A 4 -48.84 -1.27 12.21
C ALA A 4 -48.26 -0.08 11.41
N GLN A 5 -48.50 1.16 11.85
CA GLN A 5 -47.97 2.36 11.18
C GLN A 5 -46.46 2.51 11.41
N LEU A 6 -45.98 2.16 12.62
CA LEU A 6 -44.56 2.15 12.96
C LEU A 6 -43.81 1.06 12.18
N GLU A 7 -44.42 -0.11 12.04
CA GLU A 7 -43.86 -1.23 11.26
C GLU A 7 -43.75 -0.87 9.78
N LEU A 8 -44.76 -0.22 9.21
CA LEU A 8 -44.72 0.24 7.82
C LEU A 8 -43.64 1.30 7.58
N PHE A 9 -43.48 2.25 8.52
CA PHE A 9 -42.41 3.25 8.44
C PHE A 9 -41.02 2.61 8.49
N LYS A 10 -40.79 1.70 9.45
CA LYS A 10 -39.53 0.96 9.58
C LYS A 10 -39.23 0.16 8.32
N PHE A 11 -40.21 -0.57 7.81
CA PHE A 11 -40.07 -1.33 6.58
C PHE A 11 -39.71 -0.44 5.39
N GLY A 12 -40.42 0.69 5.24
CA GLY A 12 -40.11 1.69 4.23
C GLY A 12 -38.68 2.19 4.35
N LEU A 13 -38.24 2.55 5.55
CA LEU A 13 -36.87 3.01 5.80
C LEU A 13 -35.82 1.94 5.45
N TYR A 14 -36.06 0.69 5.85
CA TYR A 14 -35.17 -0.44 5.54
C TYR A 14 -35.00 -0.70 4.05
N VAL A 15 -36.04 -0.46 3.26
CA VAL A 15 -36.00 -0.67 1.81
C VAL A 15 -35.46 0.58 1.09
N PHE A 16 -35.90 1.78 1.47
CA PHE A 16 -35.53 3.01 0.78
C PHE A 16 -34.09 3.45 1.04
N ILE A 17 -33.54 3.26 2.24
CA ILE A 17 -32.14 3.62 2.51
C ILE A 17 -31.17 2.89 1.56
N PRO A 18 -31.18 1.55 1.44
CA PRO A 18 -30.25 0.87 0.56
C PRO A 18 -30.50 1.18 -0.92
N ILE A 19 -31.75 1.36 -1.34
CA ILE A 19 -32.06 1.77 -2.73
C ILE A 19 -31.53 3.17 -3.02
N ALA A 20 -31.73 4.12 -2.12
CA ALA A 20 -31.23 5.48 -2.27
C ALA A 20 -29.69 5.51 -2.26
N ALA A 21 -29.05 4.70 -1.40
CA ALA A 21 -27.61 4.54 -1.40
C ALA A 21 -27.11 3.96 -2.73
N MET A 22 -27.76 2.93 -3.28
CA MET A 22 -27.39 2.37 -4.58
C MET A 22 -27.55 3.38 -5.72
N LEU A 23 -28.59 4.22 -5.70
CA LEU A 23 -28.78 5.27 -6.69
C LEU A 23 -27.71 6.36 -6.58
N HIS A 24 -27.34 6.76 -5.36
CA HIS A 24 -26.35 7.80 -5.15
C HIS A 24 -24.92 7.33 -5.45
N TYR A 25 -24.53 6.16 -4.93
CA TYR A 25 -23.18 5.63 -5.12
C TYR A 25 -23.01 4.83 -6.42
N GLY A 26 -24.11 4.48 -7.09
CA GLY A 26 -24.10 3.80 -8.39
C GLY A 26 -24.03 4.76 -9.58
N ASP A 27 -24.11 6.06 -9.35
CA ASP A 27 -23.93 7.07 -10.38
C ASP A 27 -22.46 7.06 -10.87
N PRO A 28 -22.21 6.84 -12.18
CA PRO A 28 -20.84 6.86 -12.72
C PRO A 28 -20.15 8.21 -12.47
N ASP A 29 -20.87 9.32 -12.50
CA ASP A 29 -20.29 10.66 -12.31
C ASP A 29 -19.78 10.83 -10.87
N TRP A 30 -20.51 10.29 -9.88
CA TRP A 30 -20.07 10.27 -8.48
C TRP A 30 -18.77 9.48 -8.32
N TYR A 31 -18.69 8.31 -8.96
CA TYR A 31 -17.49 7.48 -8.91
C TYR A 31 -16.26 8.21 -9.47
N GLU A 32 -16.40 8.85 -10.63
CA GLU A 32 -15.30 9.58 -11.26
C GLU A 32 -14.82 10.78 -10.43
N GLN A 33 -15.75 11.49 -9.78
CA GLN A 33 -15.40 12.66 -8.96
C GLN A 33 -14.77 12.29 -7.62
N TYR A 34 -15.30 11.28 -6.94
CA TYR A 34 -14.92 10.97 -5.56
C TYR A 34 -13.98 9.78 -5.43
N VAL A 35 -14.09 8.75 -6.28
CA VAL A 35 -13.27 7.53 -6.17
C VAL A 35 -12.11 7.54 -7.14
N GLY A 36 -12.32 8.04 -8.36
CA GLY A 36 -11.30 8.13 -9.41
C GLY A 36 -9.98 8.74 -8.94
N PRO A 37 -9.97 9.93 -8.30
CA PRO A 37 -8.74 10.58 -7.85
C PRO A 37 -8.01 9.81 -6.74
N LEU A 38 -8.74 9.08 -5.90
CA LEU A 38 -8.14 8.27 -4.83
C LEU A 38 -7.51 6.98 -5.35
N ARG A 39 -7.85 6.53 -6.56
CA ARG A 39 -7.38 5.25 -7.12
C ARG A 39 -5.85 5.15 -7.11
N SER A 40 -5.13 6.23 -7.40
CA SER A 40 -3.66 6.27 -7.42
C SER A 40 -3.01 5.98 -6.06
N ASN A 41 -3.70 6.29 -4.95
CA ASN A 41 -3.19 6.01 -3.61
C ASN A 41 -3.24 4.51 -3.26
N TYR A 42 -4.24 3.80 -3.78
CA TYR A 42 -4.46 2.38 -3.48
C TYR A 42 -3.85 1.45 -4.53
N ARG A 43 -3.89 1.88 -5.79
CA ARG A 43 -3.31 1.16 -6.91
C ARG A 43 -2.20 2.01 -7.50
N LYS A 44 -0.97 1.54 -7.33
CA LYS A 44 0.19 2.11 -8.00
C LYS A 44 0.17 1.63 -9.46
N ASP A 45 -0.65 2.29 -10.28
CA ASP A 45 -0.80 1.98 -11.71
C ASP A 45 0.55 2.11 -12.46
N ASP A 46 1.52 2.86 -11.91
CA ASP A 46 2.87 3.04 -12.45
C ASP A 46 3.83 1.87 -12.17
N LEU A 47 3.48 0.94 -11.27
CA LEU A 47 4.33 -0.23 -11.08
C LEU A 47 4.00 -1.26 -12.16
N PRO A 48 4.99 -1.75 -12.93
CA PRO A 48 4.75 -2.87 -13.81
C PRO A 48 4.24 -4.03 -12.97
N GLN A 49 3.04 -4.51 -13.28
CA GLN A 49 2.49 -5.74 -12.68
C GLN A 49 3.49 -6.86 -12.99
N ILE A 50 4.30 -7.26 -12.03
CA ILE A 50 5.25 -8.34 -12.20
C ILE A 50 4.43 -9.62 -12.33
N ALA A 51 4.27 -10.11 -13.55
CA ALA A 51 3.64 -11.39 -13.79
C ALA A 51 4.48 -12.48 -13.09
N PRO A 52 3.85 -13.43 -12.39
CA PRO A 52 4.57 -14.55 -11.80
C PRO A 52 5.23 -15.37 -12.91
N ALA A 53 6.46 -15.84 -12.66
CA ALA A 53 7.14 -16.77 -13.55
C ALA A 53 6.26 -18.00 -13.79
N GLN A 54 6.06 -18.35 -15.06
CA GLN A 54 5.16 -19.44 -15.44
C GLN A 54 5.92 -20.76 -15.63
N THR A 55 7.25 -20.72 -15.72
CA THR A 55 8.09 -21.90 -15.94
C THR A 55 9.17 -22.06 -14.86
N PRO A 56 9.61 -23.29 -14.53
CA PRO A 56 10.64 -23.52 -13.52
C PRO A 56 12.01 -22.91 -13.85
N SER A 57 12.37 -22.81 -15.13
CA SER A 57 13.60 -22.17 -15.60
C SER A 57 13.57 -20.66 -15.34
N GLU A 58 12.47 -20.00 -15.72
CA GLU A 58 12.25 -18.57 -15.50
C GLU A 58 12.27 -18.20 -14.01
N LEU A 59 11.72 -19.09 -13.16
CA LEU A 59 11.77 -18.96 -11.70
C LEU A 59 13.21 -18.92 -11.17
N LYS A 60 14.10 -19.79 -11.68
CA LYS A 60 15.52 -19.81 -11.27
C LYS A 60 16.25 -18.55 -11.70
N ASP A 61 15.96 -18.06 -12.91
CA ASP A 61 16.56 -16.84 -13.45
C ASP A 61 16.12 -15.59 -12.67
N GLN A 62 14.83 -15.49 -12.33
CA GLN A 62 14.33 -14.42 -11.46
C GLN A 62 14.95 -14.50 -10.06
N LEU A 63 15.12 -15.70 -9.51
CA LEU A 63 15.73 -15.88 -8.19
C LEU A 63 17.21 -15.50 -8.19
N ALA A 64 17.95 -15.79 -9.26
CA ALA A 64 19.35 -15.39 -9.43
C ALA A 64 19.46 -13.85 -9.45
N LYS A 65 18.65 -13.18 -10.27
CA LYS A 65 18.58 -11.70 -10.32
C LYS A 65 18.27 -11.09 -8.95
N MET A 66 17.28 -11.63 -8.24
CA MET A 66 16.95 -11.15 -6.88
C MET A 66 18.07 -11.35 -5.87
N ARG A 67 18.91 -12.39 -6.00
CA ARG A 67 20.07 -12.58 -5.12
C ARG A 67 21.16 -11.54 -5.40
N GLU A 68 21.42 -11.27 -6.68
CA GLU A 68 22.40 -10.27 -7.10
C GLU A 68 22.01 -8.85 -6.63
N GLU A 69 20.74 -8.48 -6.79
CA GLU A 69 20.21 -7.20 -6.28
C GLU A 69 20.37 -7.06 -4.77
N ARG A 70 20.12 -8.15 -4.02
CA ARG A 70 20.31 -8.17 -2.56
C ARG A 70 21.77 -8.03 -2.17
N LEU A 71 22.70 -8.61 -2.94
CA LEU A 71 24.13 -8.49 -2.67
C LEU A 71 24.58 -7.04 -2.89
N LYS A 72 24.21 -6.42 -4.02
CA LYS A 72 24.49 -5.01 -4.32
C LYS A 72 23.96 -4.07 -3.23
N LYS A 73 22.72 -4.26 -2.80
CA LYS A 73 22.11 -3.44 -1.72
C LYS A 73 22.83 -3.61 -0.37
N ARG A 74 23.40 -4.79 -0.09
CA ARG A 74 24.20 -5.03 1.12
C ARG A 74 25.55 -4.32 1.04
N ASP A 75 26.18 -4.32 -0.12
CA ASP A 75 27.47 -3.64 -0.34
C ASP A 75 27.32 -2.12 -0.25
N GLU A 76 26.26 -1.55 -0.81
CA GLU A 76 25.89 -0.12 -0.66
C GLU A 76 25.63 0.27 0.80
N ARG A 77 24.93 -0.57 1.55
CA ARG A 77 24.71 -0.33 2.99
C ARG A 77 26.01 -0.36 3.78
N ASN A 78 26.90 -1.30 3.48
CA ASN A 78 28.18 -1.43 4.19
C ASN A 78 29.11 -0.25 3.88
N THR A 79 29.18 0.20 2.63
CA THR A 79 29.99 1.38 2.23
C THR A 79 29.47 2.68 2.86
N SER A 80 28.15 2.89 2.94
CA SER A 80 27.58 4.06 3.65
C SER A 80 27.88 4.08 5.16
N THR A 81 28.09 2.92 5.77
CA THR A 81 28.38 2.80 7.22
C THR A 81 29.85 3.12 7.53
N THR A 82 30.77 2.90 6.58
CA THR A 82 32.21 3.15 6.78
C THR A 82 32.58 4.65 6.71
N THR A 83 31.82 5.48 5.99
CA THR A 83 32.13 6.93 5.85
C THR A 83 31.68 7.79 7.04
N THR A 84 30.87 7.24 7.97
CA THR A 84 30.38 7.97 9.15
C THR A 84 30.87 7.33 10.45
N ALA A 85 32.15 6.98 10.53
CA ALA A 85 32.81 6.73 11.82
C ALA A 85 33.53 8.02 12.24
N PRO A 86 33.03 8.78 13.24
CA PRO A 86 33.79 9.91 13.75
C PRO A 86 35.08 9.36 14.37
N THR A 87 36.20 9.75 13.79
CA THR A 87 37.52 9.67 14.42
C THR A 87 37.48 10.44 15.73
N ILE A 88 37.15 9.77 16.84
CA ILE A 88 37.48 10.29 18.17
C ILE A 88 38.93 9.89 18.43
N ALA A 89 39.82 10.77 17.97
CA ALA A 89 41.23 10.72 18.28
C ALA A 89 41.44 10.99 19.79
N ASN A 90 42.12 10.02 20.40
CA ASN A 90 42.81 10.04 21.68
C ASN A 90 43.26 11.42 22.20
N SER A 91 42.93 11.74 23.46
CA SER A 91 43.82 12.54 24.32
C SER A 91 43.81 11.99 25.75
N GLN A 92 44.67 11.00 25.99
CA GLN A 92 45.28 10.76 27.29
C GLN A 92 45.77 12.08 27.90
N SER A 93 45.30 12.40 29.11
CA SER A 93 45.92 13.39 29.99
C SER A 93 46.29 12.71 31.31
N PRO A 94 47.58 12.68 31.71
CA PRO A 94 47.98 12.28 33.04
C PRO A 94 47.80 13.47 34.00
N ARG A 95 47.26 13.24 35.20
CA ARG A 95 47.35 14.20 36.32
C ARG A 95 47.34 13.41 37.63
N VAL A 96 48.54 13.18 38.17
CA VAL A 96 49.12 13.71 39.44
C VAL A 96 48.28 13.44 40.67
#